data_AF-A0A9X5N754-F1
#
_entry.id   AF-A0A9X5N754-F1
#
_cell.length_a   1.000
_cell.length_b   1.000
_cell.length_c   1.000
_cell.angle_alpha   90.00
_cell.angle_beta   90.00
_cell.angle_gamma   90.00
#
_symmetry.space_group_name_H-M   'P 1'
#
loop_
_entity.id
_entity.type
_entity.pdbx_description
1 polymer ?
#
loop_
_entity_poly.entity_id
_entity_poly.type
_entity_poly.pdbx_seq_one_letter_code
_entity_poly.pdbx_strand_id
1 'polypeptide(L)'
;MEADYALPAGYSEHNSGLSLDVGSGLRQMDRAPEGKWIEKNAWKYGFILRYPSDKTDVTGIQYEPWHIRYVGLPHSTIMQK
;
A
#
# COMPACT_ATOMS: atom_id res chain seq x y z
N MET A 1 14.57 -15.72 4.40
CA MET A 1 13.85 -14.62 5.08
C MET A 1 14.43 -13.31 4.56
N GLU A 2 13.55 -12.45 4.04
CA GLU A 2 13.71 -10.98 3.95
C GLU A 2 14.51 -10.29 2.82
N ALA A 3 15.08 -10.99 1.83
CA ALA A 3 15.74 -10.29 0.70
C ALA A 3 14.81 -9.95 -0.49
N ASP A 4 13.71 -10.69 -0.68
CA ASP A 4 12.91 -10.59 -1.93
C ASP A 4 11.72 -9.62 -1.85
N TYR A 5 11.44 -9.06 -0.67
CA TYR A 5 10.36 -8.08 -0.47
C TYR A 5 10.88 -6.65 -0.31
N ALA A 6 12.05 -6.47 0.31
CA ALA A 6 12.60 -5.16 0.58
C ALA A 6 13.39 -4.62 -0.62
N LEU A 7 13.05 -3.42 -1.08
CA LEU A 7 13.85 -2.72 -2.08
C LEU A 7 15.22 -2.32 -1.51
N PRO A 8 16.26 -2.17 -2.36
CA PRO A 8 17.54 -1.64 -1.94
C PRO A 8 17.40 -0.30 -1.19
N ALA A 9 18.32 -0.03 -0.26
CA ALA A 9 18.31 1.21 0.50
C ALA A 9 18.28 2.44 -0.43
N GLY A 10 17.39 3.40 -0.14
CA GLY A 10 17.18 4.59 -0.96
C GLY A 10 16.16 4.41 -2.10
N TYR A 11 15.70 3.19 -2.37
CA TYR A 11 14.66 2.91 -3.37
C TYR A 11 13.29 2.61 -2.75
N SER A 12 13.22 2.44 -1.42
CA SER A 12 11.95 2.21 -0.72
C SER A 12 11.19 3.51 -0.48
N GLU A 13 9.87 3.48 -0.68
CA GLU A 13 9.00 4.61 -0.34
C GLU A 13 9.05 4.96 1.16
N HIS A 14 9.37 3.99 2.03
CA HIS A 14 9.51 4.22 3.47
C HIS A 14 10.65 5.19 3.79
N ASN A 15 11.68 5.26 2.93
CA ASN A 15 12.76 6.23 3.08
C ASN A 15 12.31 7.69 2.92
N SER A 16 11.16 7.92 2.26
CA SER A 16 10.58 9.26 2.10
C SER A 16 9.71 9.72 3.27
N GLY A 17 9.33 8.82 4.19
CA GLY A 17 8.34 9.10 5.24
C GLY A 17 6.91 9.27 4.72
N LEU A 18 6.63 8.91 3.46
CA LEU A 18 5.30 9.02 2.84
C LEU A 18 4.57 7.68 2.71
N SER A 19 5.17 6.56 3.12
CA SER A 19 4.51 5.26 3.18
C SER A 19 4.52 4.68 4.59
N LEU A 20 3.59 3.77 4.83
CA LEU A 20 3.51 3.02 6.07
C LEU A 20 2.99 1.60 5.80
N ASP A 21 3.46 0.65 6.60
CA ASP A 21 2.95 -0.71 6.61
C ASP A 21 1.95 -0.86 7.75
N VAL A 22 0.71 -1.20 7.42
CA VAL A 22 -0.36 -1.43 8.40
C VAL A 22 -0.53 -2.92 8.63
N GLY A 23 -0.51 -3.33 9.90
CA GLY A 23 -0.86 -4.69 10.31
C GLY A 23 -2.23 -4.77 10.98
N SER A 24 -2.74 -6.00 11.12
CA SER A 24 -3.92 -6.30 11.93
C SER A 24 -3.57 -7.35 12.98
N GLY A 25 -4.08 -7.18 14.20
CA GLY A 25 -3.94 -8.18 15.27
C GLY A 25 -4.87 -9.39 15.10
N LEU A 26 -5.78 -9.36 14.12
CA LEU A 26 -6.81 -10.39 13.94
C LEU A 26 -6.42 -11.45 12.90
N ARG A 27 -5.89 -11.01 11.76
CA ARG A 27 -5.51 -11.86 10.63
C ARG A 27 -4.65 -11.08 9.64
N GLN A 28 -4.16 -11.76 8.60
CA GLN A 28 -3.43 -11.13 7.50
C GLN A 28 -4.28 -10.05 6.81
N MET A 29 -3.62 -8.98 6.36
CA MET A 29 -4.28 -7.77 5.86
C MET A 29 -5.19 -8.02 4.65
N ASP A 30 -4.87 -9.00 3.80
CA ASP A 30 -5.71 -9.42 2.67
C ASP A 30 -7.13 -9.87 3.09
N ARG A 31 -7.28 -10.37 4.32
CA ARG A 31 -8.52 -10.91 4.86
C ARG A 31 -9.08 -10.07 5.99
N ALA A 32 -8.26 -9.22 6.60
CA ALA A 32 -8.58 -8.45 7.78
C ALA A 32 -9.64 -7.38 7.49
N PRO A 33 -10.54 -7.08 8.46
CA PRO A 33 -11.45 -5.95 8.34
C PRO A 33 -10.70 -4.62 8.08
N GLU A 34 -9.53 -4.44 8.68
CA GLU A 34 -8.69 -3.25 8.51
C GLU A 34 -8.18 -3.10 7.07
N GLY A 35 -7.73 -4.19 6.44
CA GLY A 35 -7.30 -4.17 5.03
C GLY A 35 -8.45 -3.86 4.08
N LYS A 36 -9.61 -4.48 4.29
CA LYS A 36 -10.83 -4.16 3.52
C LYS A 36 -11.27 -2.71 3.71
N TRP A 37 -11.10 -2.17 4.92
CA TRP A 37 -11.42 -0.77 5.19
C TRP A 37 -10.48 0.16 4.44
N ILE A 38 -9.18 -0.12 4.46
CA ILE A 38 -8.15 0.65 3.77
C ILE A 38 -8.42 0.68 2.26
N GLU A 39 -8.62 -0.48 1.63
CA GLU A 39 -8.89 -0.58 0.19
C GLU A 39 -10.12 0.25 -0.24
N LYS A 40 -11.16 0.29 0.61
CA LYS A 40 -12.40 1.03 0.32
C LYS A 40 -12.33 2.53 0.67
N ASN A 41 -11.49 2.95 1.61
CA ASN A 41 -11.59 4.28 2.23
C ASN A 41 -10.31 5.11 2.26
N ALA A 42 -9.12 4.52 2.20
CA ALA A 42 -7.85 5.23 2.38
C ALA A 42 -7.69 6.41 1.39
N TRP A 43 -8.20 6.25 0.17
CA TRP A 43 -8.19 7.28 -0.86
C TRP A 43 -8.87 8.59 -0.46
N LYS A 44 -9.87 8.53 0.43
CA LYS A 44 -10.58 9.72 0.95
C LYS A 44 -9.66 10.63 1.77
N TYR A 45 -8.54 10.09 2.25
CA TYR A 45 -7.60 10.75 3.14
C TYR A 45 -6.23 11.02 2.50
N GLY A 46 -6.12 10.88 1.17
CA GLY A 46 -4.86 11.11 0.46
C GLY A 46 -3.96 9.87 0.36
N PHE A 47 -4.43 8.70 0.77
CA PHE A 47 -3.65 7.45 0.78
C PHE A 47 -4.14 6.44 -0.26
N ILE A 48 -3.26 5.57 -0.72
CA ILE A 48 -3.61 4.47 -1.63
C ILE A 48 -3.03 3.15 -1.15
N LEU A 49 -3.68 2.04 -1.48
CA LEU A 49 -3.04 0.73 -1.48
C LEU A 49 -2.04 0.72 -2.64
N ARG A 50 -0.74 0.72 -2.33
CA ARG A 50 0.29 1.08 -3.31
C ARG A 50 0.59 -0.02 -4.32
N TYR A 51 0.51 -1.27 -3.87
CA TYR A 51 0.83 -2.46 -4.66
C TYR A 51 -0.39 -3.40 -4.69
N PRO A 52 -1.45 -3.06 -5.45
CA PRO A 52 -2.62 -3.91 -5.60
C PRO A 52 -2.33 -5.09 -6.54
N SER A 53 -3.08 -6.18 -6.39
CA SER A 53 -2.84 -7.44 -7.11
C SER A 53 -3.07 -7.35 -8.62
N ASP A 54 -3.87 -6.40 -9.08
CA ASP A 54 -4.18 -6.17 -10.50
C ASP A 54 -3.20 -5.22 -11.22
N LYS A 55 -2.15 -4.74 -10.53
CA LYS A 55 -1.15 -3.81 -11.08
C LYS A 55 0.30 -4.29 -10.97
N THR A 56 0.53 -5.56 -10.64
CA THR A 56 1.88 -6.12 -10.47
C THR A 56 2.76 -5.93 -11.72
N ASP A 57 2.17 -6.01 -12.92
CA ASP A 57 2.89 -5.83 -14.19
C ASP A 57 3.34 -4.39 -14.43
N VAL A 58 2.71 -3.42 -13.76
CA VAL A 58 3.04 -2.00 -13.86
C VAL A 58 3.99 -1.59 -12.73
N THR A 59 3.74 -2.05 -11.50
CA THR A 59 4.53 -1.69 -10.33
C THR A 59 5.85 -2.46 -10.25
N GLY A 60 5.90 -3.66 -10.83
CA GLY A 60 7.01 -4.60 -10.65
C GLY A 60 7.11 -5.18 -9.24
N ILE A 61 6.10 -4.94 -8.39
CA ILE A 61 6.05 -5.36 -6.98
C ILE A 61 4.78 -6.18 -6.78
N GLN A 62 4.93 -7.31 -6.09
CA GLN A 62 3.83 -8.22 -5.79
C GLN A 62 2.76 -7.57 -4.91
N TYR A 63 1.62 -8.24 -4.76
CA TYR A 63 0.54 -7.74 -3.92
C TYR A 63 0.98 -7.56 -2.47
N GLU A 64 0.91 -6.34 -1.96
CA GLU A 64 1.24 -5.99 -0.57
C GLU A 64 0.06 -5.29 0.11
N PRO A 65 -0.89 -6.04 0.70
CA PRO A 65 -2.10 -5.49 1.31
C PRO A 65 -1.85 -4.55 2.51
N TRP A 66 -0.60 -4.51 3.01
CA TRP A 66 -0.18 -3.69 4.13
C TRP A 66 0.47 -2.37 3.72
N HIS A 67 1.04 -2.25 2.50
CA HIS A 67 1.86 -1.08 2.12
C HIS A 67 0.99 0.05 1.58
N ILE A 68 0.85 1.11 2.37
CA ILE A 68 -0.02 2.25 2.10
C ILE A 68 0.83 3.49 1.82
N ARG A 69 0.53 4.19 0.72
CA ARG A 69 1.28 5.36 0.25
C ARG A 69 0.44 6.63 0.31
N TYR A 70 0.97 7.70 0.90
CA TYR A 70 0.41 9.04 0.80
C TYR A 70 0.77 9.69 -0.53
N VAL A 71 -0.24 10.10 -1.28
CA VAL A 71 -0.14 10.86 -2.54
C VAL A 71 -0.92 12.18 -2.49
N GLY A 72 -1.71 12.39 -1.43
CA GLY A 72 -2.52 13.58 -1.21
C GLY A 72 -3.78 13.65 -2.10
N LEU A 73 -4.69 14.55 -1.72
CA LEU A 73 -5.81 14.95 -2.58
C LEU A 73 -5.32 15.99 -3.60
N PRO A 74 -5.81 15.97 -4.85
CA PRO A 74 -6.85 15.08 -5.37
C PRO A 74 -6.32 13.76 -5.97
N HIS A 75 -5.00 13.51 -5.96
CA HIS A 75 -4.39 12.36 -6.64
C HIS A 75 -4.96 11.01 -6.19
N SER A 76 -5.13 10.81 -4.88
CA SER A 76 -5.71 9.56 -4.37
C SER A 76 -7.13 9.31 -4.89
N THR A 77 -7.94 10.36 -5.05
CA THR A 77 -9.29 10.28 -5.63
C THR A 77 -9.26 9.93 -7.11
N ILE A 78 -8.26 10.43 -7.84
CA ILE A 78 -8.08 10.11 -9.27
C ILE A 78 -7.69 8.64 -9.42
N MET A 79 -6.81 8.14 -8.56
CA MET A 79 -6.28 6.77 -8.60
C MET A 79 -7.26 5.70 -8.12
N GLN A 80 -8.30 6.07 -7.37
CA GLN A 80 -9.32 5.12 -6.88
C GLN A 80 -10.29 4.65 -7.97
N LYS A 81 -10.41 5.40 -9.07
CA LYS A 81 -11.31 5.09 -10.19
C LYS A 81 -10.84 3.87 -10.97
#